data_AF-A0A954LGT5-F1
#
_entry.id   AF-A0A954LGT5-F1
#
_cell.length_a   1.000
_cell.length_b   1.000
_cell.length_c   1.000
_cell.angle_alpha   90.00
_cell.angle_beta   90.00
_cell.angle_gamma   90.00
#
_symmetry.space_group_name_H-M   'P 1'
#
loop_
_entity.id
_entity.type
_entity.pdbx_description
1 polymer ?
#
loop_
_entity_poly.entity_id
_entity_poly.type
_entity_poly.pdbx_seq_one_letter_code
_entity_poly.pdbx_strand_id
1 'polypeptide(L)' 'MILRPECPICKKSLPESPEEAQAHFPFCSERCRKVDLFRWWDGKYAVVEDLDPEVATLMQLEGEIPVAPSDDSAENNRS' A
#
# COMPACT_ATOMS: atom_id res chain seq x y z
N MET A 1 1.49 -33.73 5.14
CA MET A 1 0.99 -33.53 3.76
C MET A 1 1.72 -32.33 3.17
N ILE A 2 2.27 -32.45 1.96
CA ILE A 2 2.97 -31.33 1.30
C ILE A 2 1.93 -30.54 0.51
N LEU A 3 1.72 -29.27 0.86
CA LEU A 3 0.83 -28.38 0.12
C LEU A 3 1.54 -27.96 -1.17
N ARG A 4 0.90 -28.13 -2.33
CA ARG A 4 1.45 -27.62 -3.59
C ARG A 4 1.17 -26.12 -3.69
N PRO A 5 2.17 -25.29 -4.02
CA PRO A 5 1.95 -23.87 -4.17
C PRO A 5 1.11 -23.58 -5.42
N GLU A 6 0.21 -22.60 -5.30
CA GLU A 6 -0.67 -22.12 -6.37
C GLU A 6 -0.36 -20.67 -6.70
N CYS A 7 -0.62 -20.27 -7.95
CA CYS A 7 -0.45 -18.89 -8.37
C CYS A 7 -1.43 -17.98 -7.59
N PRO A 8 -0.96 -16.91 -6.92
CA PRO A 8 -1.83 -16.05 -6.12
C PRO A 8 -2.88 -15.29 -6.96
N ILE A 9 -2.60 -15.10 -8.26
CA ILE A 9 -3.44 -14.33 -9.19
C ILE A 9 -4.56 -15.15 -9.83
N CYS A 10 -4.28 -16.39 -10.24
CA CYS A 10 -5.25 -17.21 -10.98
C CYS A 10 -5.53 -18.60 -10.38
N LYS A 11 -4.87 -18.94 -9.26
CA LYS A 11 -5.04 -20.20 -8.51
C LYS A 11 -4.69 -21.48 -9.28
N LYS A 12 -4.03 -21.36 -10.44
CA LYS A 12 -3.45 -22.52 -11.13
C LYS A 12 -2.27 -23.07 -10.33
N SER A 13 -2.14 -24.39 -10.29
CA SER A 13 -0.98 -25.06 -9.71
C SER A 13 0.30 -24.58 -10.40
N LEU A 14 1.35 -24.34 -9.60
CA LEU A 14 2.66 -23.99 -10.15
C LEU A 14 3.32 -25.22 -10.78
N PRO A 15 4.14 -25.04 -11.84
CA PRO A 15 4.88 -26.13 -12.45
C PRO A 15 5.76 -26.83 -11.41
N GLU A 16 5.82 -28.16 -11.49
CA GLU A 16 6.59 -29.01 -10.55
C GLU A 16 8.09 -28.97 -10.84
N SER A 17 8.48 -28.60 -12.07
CA SER A 17 9.88 -28.53 -12.47
C SER A 17 10.55 -27.26 -11.88
N PRO A 18 11.72 -27.38 -11.24
CA PRO A 18 12.43 -26.23 -10.68
C PRO A 18 12.78 -25.15 -11.71
N GLU A 19 13.08 -25.56 -12.95
CA GLU A 19 13.49 -24.66 -14.03
C GLU A 19 12.33 -23.79 -14.55
N GLU A 20 11.14 -24.37 -14.77
CA GLU A 20 9.96 -23.60 -15.19
C GLU A 20 9.39 -22.78 -14.05
N ALA A 21 9.50 -23.28 -12.80
CA ALA A 21 9.09 -22.53 -11.62
C ALA A 21 9.96 -21.27 -11.44
N GLN A 22 11.30 -21.36 -11.60
CA GLN A 22 12.20 -20.25 -11.29
C GLN A 22 11.97 -18.98 -12.11
N ALA A 23 11.52 -19.09 -13.37
CA ALA A 23 11.37 -17.91 -14.24
C ALA A 23 10.28 -16.94 -13.75
N HIS A 24 9.21 -17.46 -13.12
CA HIS A 24 8.02 -16.69 -12.80
C HIS A 24 7.48 -16.89 -11.39
N PHE A 25 8.08 -17.77 -10.57
CA PHE A 25 7.68 -17.96 -9.17
C PHE A 25 7.60 -16.63 -8.42
N PRO A 26 6.52 -16.37 -7.64
CA PRO A 26 5.44 -17.27 -7.23
C PRO A 26 4.23 -17.34 -8.20
N PHE A 27 4.37 -16.90 -9.45
CA PHE A 27 3.29 -16.88 -10.45
C PHE A 27 3.42 -18.01 -11.48
N CYS A 28 2.31 -18.41 -12.10
CA CYS A 28 2.33 -19.46 -13.14
C CYS A 28 2.82 -18.96 -14.51
N SER A 29 2.97 -17.64 -14.72
CA SER A 29 3.42 -17.05 -15.99
C SER A 29 3.76 -15.57 -15.86
N GLU A 30 4.48 -15.03 -16.84
CA GLU A 30 4.76 -13.59 -16.94
C GLU A 30 3.48 -12.73 -16.94
N ARG A 31 2.40 -13.21 -17.56
CA ARG A 31 1.10 -12.51 -17.58
C ARG A 31 0.59 -12.27 -16.16
N CYS A 32 0.64 -13.29 -15.30
CA CYS A 32 0.17 -13.16 -13.92
C CYS A 32 1.06 -12.24 -13.10
N ARG A 33 2.39 -12.27 -13.32
CA ARG A 33 3.32 -11.31 -12.70
C ARG A 33 2.99 -9.86 -13.07
N LYS A 34 2.67 -9.58 -14.34
CA LYS A 34 2.28 -8.23 -14.80
C LYS A 34 0.94 -7.78 -14.22
N VAL A 35 -0.03 -8.68 -14.11
CA VAL A 35 -1.33 -8.38 -13.48
C VAL A 35 -1.15 -8.01 -12.00
N ASP A 36 -0.31 -8.76 -11.28
CA ASP A 36 0.02 -8.42 -9.89
C ASP A 36 0.61 -7.02 -9.78
N LEU A 37 1.63 -6.71 -10.60
CA LEU A 37 2.24 -5.38 -10.65
C LEU A 37 1.22 -4.27 -10.92
N PHE A 38 0.27 -4.48 -11.84
CA PHE A 38 -0.78 -3.50 -12.09
C PHE A 38 -1.69 -3.31 -10.86
N ARG A 39 -2.04 -4.38 -10.14
CA ARG A 39 -2.82 -4.28 -8.89
C ARG A 39 -2.09 -3.50 -7.80
N TRP A 40 -0.77 -3.67 -7.70
CA TRP A 40 0.06 -2.82 -6.83
C TRP A 40 -0.03 -1.35 -7.23
N TRP A 41 0.14 -1.07 -8.53
CA TRP A 41 0.14 0.29 -9.02
C TRP A 41 -1.24 0.97 -8.89
N ASP A 42 -2.31 0.22 -9.08
CA ASP A 42 -3.71 0.66 -8.95
C ASP A 42 -4.20 0.70 -7.49
N GLY A 43 -3.29 0.52 -6.52
CA GLY A 43 -3.59 0.61 -5.08
C GLY A 43 -4.58 -0.44 -4.57
N LYS A 44 -4.69 -1.61 -5.24
CA LYS A 44 -5.64 -2.67 -4.87
C LYS A 44 -5.21 -3.49 -3.67
N TYR A 45 -3.94 -3.38 -3.27
CA TYR A 45 -3.42 -4.01 -2.06
C TYR A 45 -3.41 -2.98 -0.94
N ALA A 46 -4.23 -3.22 0.09
CA ALA A 46 -4.31 -2.40 1.28
C ALA A 46 -4.24 -3.31 2.52
N VAL A 47 -3.48 -2.87 3.52
CA VAL A 47 -3.58 -3.40 4.88
C VAL A 47 -4.54 -2.48 5.60
N VAL A 48 -5.72 -3.01 5.94
CA VAL A 48 -6.75 -2.26 6.65
C VAL A 48 -6.77 -2.75 8.08
N GLU A 49 -6.70 -1.82 9.01
CA GLU A 49 -6.93 -2.06 10.43
C GLU A 49 -8.15 -1.27 10.87
N ASP A 50 -8.83 -1.78 11.88
CA ASP A 50 -9.92 -1.04 12.51
C ASP A 50 -9.32 0.17 13.24
N LEU A 51 -9.86 1.35 12.98
CA LEU A 51 -9.45 2.56 13.67
C LEU A 51 -9.92 2.51 15.13
N ASP A 52 -9.01 2.88 16.04
CA ASP A 52 -9.39 3.15 17.42
C ASP A 52 -10.43 4.30 17.46
N PRO A 53 -11.53 4.17 18.21
CA PRO A 53 -12.61 5.15 18.23
C PRO A 53 -12.18 6.54 18.74
N GLU A 54 -11.19 6.63 19.64
CA GLU A 54 -10.65 7.93 20.08
C GLU A 54 -9.85 8.59 18.96
N VAL A 55 -9.02 7.81 18.25
CA VAL A 55 -8.26 8.29 17.07
C VAL A 55 -9.21 8.74 15.95
N ALA A 56 -10.27 7.98 15.66
CA ALA A 56 -11.26 8.35 14.67
C ALA A 56 -11.99 9.66 15.03
N THR A 57 -12.29 9.85 16.32
CA THR A 57 -12.87 11.10 16.83
C THR A 57 -11.89 12.25 16.65
N LEU A 58 -10.62 12.08 17.03
CA LEU A 58 -9.55 13.09 16.86
C LEU A 58 -9.34 13.50 15.39
N MET A 59 -9.32 12.56 14.45
CA MET A 59 -9.19 12.86 13.02
C MET A 59 -10.37 13.66 12.44
N GLN A 60 -11.56 13.56 13.05
CA GLN A 60 -12.74 14.34 12.66
C GLN A 60 -12.69 15.79 13.16
N LEU A 61 -11.80 16.10 14.11
CA LEU A 61 -11.60 17.45 14.68
C LEU A 61 -10.55 18.26 13.89
N GLU A 62 -9.68 17.58 13.15
CA GLU A 62 -8.51 18.15 12.43
C GLU A 62 -8.90 18.90 11.13
N GLY A 63 -10.07 19.55 11.11
CA GLY A 63 -10.42 20.55 10.10
C GLY A 63 -9.86 21.95 10.39
N GLU A 64 -9.42 22.20 11.62
CA GLU A 64 -8.91 23.51 12.05
C GLU A 64 -7.48 23.35 12.58
N ILE A 65 -6.49 23.32 11.69
CA ILE A 65 -5.11 23.59 12.10
C ILE A 65 -5.11 25.06 12.55
N PRO A 66 -4.90 25.40 13.84
CA PRO A 66 -4.68 26.78 14.21
C PRO A 66 -3.28 27.12 13.68
N VAL A 67 -3.22 27.70 12.49
CA VAL A 67 -2.02 28.41 12.05
C VAL A 67 -1.82 29.50 13.08
N ALA A 68 -0.80 29.33 13.93
CA ALA A 68 -0.42 30.38 14.88
C ALA A 68 -0.35 31.70 14.12
N PRO A 69 -0.94 32.80 14.61
CA PRO A 69 -0.85 34.08 13.93
C PRO A 69 0.62 34.37 13.68
N SER A 70 1.00 34.53 12.40
CA SER A 70 2.31 35.05 12.06
C SER A 70 2.38 36.45 12.65
N ASP A 71 3.24 36.62 13.65
CA ASP A 71 3.59 37.94 14.19
C ASP A 71 4.28 38.76 13.09
N ASP A 72 3.49 39.42 12.23
CA ASP A 72 3.91 40.46 11.29
C ASP A 72 4.21 41.79 12.03
N SER A 73 4.81 41.70 13.22
CA SER A 73 5.19 42.85 14.04
C SER A 73 6.70 42.90 14.25
N ALA A 74 7.47 42.84 13.15
CA ALA A 74 8.92 43.06 13.20
C ALA A 74 9.52 43.69 11.92
N GLU A 75 8.75 44.43 11.12
CA GLU A 75 9.30 45.24 10.03
C GLU A 75 8.77 46.68 10.06
N ASN A 76 9.03 47.40 11.16
CA ASN A 76 9.20 48.85 11.04
C ASN A 76 10.01 49.40 12.20
N ASN A 77 11.34 49.28 12.11
CA ASN A 77 12.32 50.21 12.70
C ASN A 77 13.74 49.73 12.38
N ARG A 78 14.18 49.98 11.16
CA ARG A 78 15.61 50.15 10.89
C ARG A 78 15.79 51.35 9.95
N SER A 79 16.45 52.34 10.55
CA SER A 79 17.03 53.60 10.06
C SER A 79 17.04 53.88 8.56
#